data_AF-A0A0D2FIB2-F1
#
_entry.id   AF-A0A0D2FIB2-F1
#
_cell.length_a   1.000
_cell.length_b   1.000
_cell.length_c   1.000
_cell.angle_alpha   90.00
_cell.angle_beta   90.00
_cell.angle_gamma   90.00
#
_symmetry.space_group_name_H-M   'P 1'
#
loop_
_entity.id
_entity.type
_entity.pdbx_description
1 polymer ?
#
loop_
_entity_poly.entity_id
_entity_poly.type
_entity_poly.pdbx_seq_one_letter_code
_entity_poly.pdbx_strand_id
1 'polypeptide(L)'
;MKSKLLAALLVAASAATAAATAILSDVEHAQQEPHAAVQKRAYYQDDFKIFKRKRNAHACMMSIVFIVLFPLGAISMHLPLRGVRVTTRIHAPIQILGLAMMIGALGLGIDIADVDLNYFASSTSTKAHVVIGLLTCSVLILFQPALGLLQHLHFRRTGKKSLFAYIHRWTGRVAICLGWINSGLGFQLVPISLVSTGSLVRNFVLMGVLGAVWFLLVGWDSYRHHWARKDKLGAYRVGWEKGVVLRRQQDTDDGTKDDVKLESSPGDRATVVGE
;
A
#
# COMPACT_ATOMS: atom_id res chain seq x y z
N MET A 1 36.23 88.67 15.09
CA MET A 1 36.80 87.73 14.10
C MET A 1 36.87 86.27 14.60
N LYS A 2 37.17 86.02 15.89
CA LYS A 2 37.31 84.67 16.45
C LYS A 2 36.04 83.78 16.41
N SER A 3 34.84 84.36 16.52
CA SER A 3 33.56 83.60 16.52
C SER A 3 33.16 83.03 15.15
N LYS A 4 33.50 83.71 14.05
CA LYS A 4 33.20 83.24 12.69
C LYS A 4 34.10 82.07 12.26
N LEU A 5 35.36 82.08 12.72
CA LEU A 5 36.32 80.99 12.47
C LEU A 5 35.91 79.70 13.20
N LEU A 6 35.46 79.78 14.46
CA LEU A 6 34.99 78.62 15.20
C LEU A 6 33.72 77.99 14.59
N ALA A 7 32.77 78.81 14.13
CA ALA A 7 31.58 78.32 13.45
C ALA A 7 31.92 77.64 12.11
N ALA A 8 32.84 78.20 11.32
CA ALA A 8 33.29 77.59 10.07
C ALA A 8 34.03 76.26 10.29
N LEU A 9 34.85 76.17 11.34
CA LEU A 9 35.55 74.93 11.72
C LEU A 9 34.58 73.83 12.17
N LEU A 10 33.53 74.19 12.94
CA LEU A 10 32.49 73.25 13.36
C LEU A 10 31.65 72.73 12.18
N VAL A 11 31.31 73.60 11.23
CA VAL A 11 30.57 73.21 10.01
C VAL A 11 31.44 72.35 9.09
N ALA A 12 32.73 72.65 8.96
CA ALA A 12 33.65 71.83 8.18
C ALA A 12 33.88 70.45 8.82
N ALA A 13 33.98 70.38 10.15
CA ALA A 13 34.12 69.12 10.87
C ALA A 13 32.86 68.24 10.77
N SER A 14 31.66 68.82 10.84
CA SER A 14 30.41 68.08 10.68
C SER A 14 30.22 67.57 9.25
N ALA A 15 30.56 68.36 8.24
CA ALA A 15 30.53 67.96 6.84
C ALA A 15 31.52 66.82 6.53
N ALA A 16 32.74 66.89 7.07
CA ALA A 16 33.73 65.83 6.93
C ALA A 16 33.27 64.51 7.59
N THR A 17 32.62 64.60 8.75
CA THR A 17 32.08 63.43 9.46
C THR A 17 30.93 62.79 8.68
N ALA A 18 30.01 63.60 8.12
CA ALA A 18 28.90 63.11 7.30
C ALA A 18 29.36 62.43 6.01
N ALA A 19 30.38 63.00 5.34
CA ALA A 19 30.98 62.39 4.15
C ALA A 19 31.69 61.08 4.48
N ALA A 20 32.42 61.02 5.59
CA ALA A 20 33.05 59.78 6.05
C ALA A 20 32.01 58.69 6.36
N THR A 21 30.90 59.02 7.02
CA THR A 21 29.83 58.05 7.31
C THR A 21 29.14 57.55 6.05
N ALA A 22 28.92 58.40 5.04
CA ALA A 22 28.31 58.00 3.77
C ALA A 22 29.23 57.04 2.98
N ILE A 23 30.54 57.32 2.97
CA ILE A 23 31.54 56.45 2.32
C ILE A 23 31.62 55.10 3.05
N LEU A 24 31.61 55.09 4.39
CA LEU A 24 31.59 53.86 5.17
C LEU A 24 30.32 53.04 4.94
N SER A 25 29.14 53.67 4.87
CA SER A 25 27.90 52.97 4.57
C SER A 25 27.85 52.42 3.14
N ASP A 26 28.42 53.14 2.16
CA ASP A 26 28.51 52.65 0.78
C ASP A 26 29.48 51.47 0.65
N VAL A 27 30.59 51.48 1.40
CA VAL A 27 31.54 50.36 1.44
C VAL A 27 30.92 49.14 2.13
N GLU A 28 30.18 49.32 3.23
CA GLU A 28 29.44 48.24 3.87
C GLU A 28 28.35 47.66 2.96
N HIS A 29 27.56 48.51 2.28
CA HIS A 29 26.57 48.06 1.30
C HIS A 29 27.20 47.33 0.11
N ALA A 30 28.32 47.83 -0.42
CA ALA A 30 29.03 47.21 -1.54
C ALA A 30 29.66 45.85 -1.17
N GLN A 31 29.98 45.61 0.10
CA GLN A 31 30.40 44.29 0.59
C GLN A 31 29.21 43.39 0.94
N GLN A 32 28.08 43.92 1.41
CA GLN A 32 26.90 43.13 1.77
C GLN A 32 26.22 42.49 0.55
N GLU A 33 26.13 43.23 -0.57
CA GLU A 33 25.51 42.79 -1.83
C GLU A 33 26.12 41.50 -2.43
N PRO A 34 27.45 41.36 -2.60
CA PRO A 34 28.05 40.15 -3.13
C PRO A 34 27.88 38.96 -2.18
N HIS A 35 27.95 39.16 -0.86
CA HIS A 35 27.71 38.10 0.11
C HIS A 35 26.25 37.65 0.14
N ALA A 36 25.29 38.58 0.07
CA ALA A 36 23.86 38.28 0.00
C ALA A 36 23.49 37.53 -1.30
N ALA A 37 24.06 37.92 -2.44
CA ALA A 37 23.85 37.24 -3.71
C ALA A 37 24.43 35.81 -3.72
N VAL A 38 25.64 35.63 -3.16
CA VAL A 38 26.26 34.30 -3.01
C VAL A 38 25.46 33.41 -2.05
N GLN A 39 25.01 33.93 -0.92
CA GLN A 39 24.21 33.19 0.05
C GLN A 39 22.84 32.82 -0.52
N LYS A 40 22.17 33.73 -1.24
CA LYS A 40 20.92 33.46 -1.94
C LYS A 40 21.11 32.36 -3.00
N ARG A 41 22.19 32.42 -3.80
CA ARG A 41 22.52 31.38 -4.79
C ARG A 41 22.81 30.03 -4.14
N ALA A 42 23.56 30.01 -3.03
CA ALA A 42 23.85 28.80 -2.27
C ALA A 42 22.57 28.19 -1.68
N TYR A 43 21.71 29.01 -1.08
CA TYR A 43 20.41 28.62 -0.54
C TYR A 43 19.52 27.95 -1.59
N TYR A 44 19.33 28.59 -2.77
CA TYR A 44 18.57 27.97 -3.86
C TYR A 44 19.20 26.68 -4.40
N GLN A 45 20.53 26.60 -4.45
CA GLN A 45 21.21 25.37 -4.88
C GLN A 45 21.01 24.22 -3.89
N ASP A 46 21.05 24.51 -2.59
CA ASP A 46 20.83 23.53 -1.54
C ASP A 46 19.37 23.07 -1.51
N ASP A 47 18.40 23.97 -1.60
CA ASP A 47 16.98 23.64 -1.66
C ASP A 47 16.66 22.78 -2.89
N PHE A 48 17.16 23.15 -4.07
CA PHE A 48 16.97 22.36 -5.29
C PHE A 48 17.62 20.97 -5.20
N LYS A 49 18.76 20.87 -4.53
CA LYS A 49 19.44 19.59 -4.27
C LYS A 49 18.65 18.73 -3.29
N ILE A 50 18.08 19.32 -2.25
CA ILE A 50 17.20 18.65 -1.28
C ILE A 50 15.95 18.15 -1.98
N PHE A 51 15.26 19.00 -2.77
CA PHE A 51 14.10 18.62 -3.58
C PHE A 51 14.40 17.41 -4.48
N LYS A 52 15.50 17.45 -5.24
CA LYS A 52 15.91 16.31 -6.09
C LYS A 52 16.12 15.03 -5.30
N ARG A 53 16.72 15.10 -4.11
CA ARG A 53 16.92 13.95 -3.22
C ARG A 53 15.61 13.40 -2.70
N LYS A 54 14.72 14.25 -2.17
CA LYS A 54 13.38 13.88 -1.68
C LYS A 54 12.57 13.20 -2.79
N ARG A 55 12.51 13.81 -3.97
CA ARG A 55 11.81 13.28 -5.15
C ARG A 55 12.35 11.92 -5.58
N ASN A 56 13.68 11.80 -5.69
CA ASN A 56 14.29 10.53 -6.10
C ASN A 56 14.07 9.44 -5.04
N ALA A 57 14.11 9.77 -3.75
CA ALA A 57 13.81 8.85 -2.66
C ALA A 57 12.35 8.38 -2.71
N HIS A 58 11.39 9.32 -2.84
CA HIS A 58 9.97 9.01 -3.01
C HIS A 58 9.75 8.06 -4.19
N ALA A 59 10.26 8.40 -5.38
CA ALA A 59 10.08 7.60 -6.59
C ALA A 59 10.71 6.21 -6.46
N CYS A 60 11.92 6.11 -5.89
CA CYS A 60 12.61 4.83 -5.68
C CYS A 60 11.84 3.94 -4.70
N MET A 61 11.46 4.47 -3.54
CA MET A 61 10.74 3.71 -2.51
C MET A 61 9.37 3.27 -2.99
N MET A 62 8.59 4.16 -3.63
CA MET A 62 7.28 3.81 -4.18
C MET A 62 7.37 2.74 -5.28
N SER A 63 8.40 2.82 -6.14
CA SER A 63 8.63 1.81 -7.17
C SER A 63 8.92 0.45 -6.55
N ILE A 64 9.83 0.38 -5.56
CA ILE A 64 10.14 -0.88 -4.86
C ILE A 64 8.87 -1.47 -4.21
N VAL A 65 8.06 -0.63 -3.55
CA VAL A 65 6.83 -1.07 -2.88
C VAL A 65 5.82 -1.66 -3.88
N PHE A 66 5.46 -0.91 -4.93
CA PHE A 66 4.35 -1.28 -5.82
C PHE A 66 4.75 -2.24 -6.96
N ILE A 67 6.02 -2.28 -7.36
CA ILE A 67 6.50 -3.17 -8.42
C ILE A 67 7.04 -4.48 -7.82
N VAL A 68 7.67 -4.42 -6.65
CA VAL A 68 8.36 -5.58 -6.06
C VAL A 68 7.60 -6.11 -4.85
N LEU A 69 7.52 -5.36 -3.76
CA LEU A 69 7.05 -5.93 -2.48
C LEU A 69 5.59 -6.35 -2.48
N PHE A 70 4.66 -5.50 -2.94
CA PHE A 70 3.24 -5.85 -2.95
C PHE A 70 2.91 -7.00 -3.91
N PRO A 71 3.44 -7.02 -5.17
CA PRO A 71 3.29 -8.18 -6.04
C PRO A 71 3.92 -9.45 -5.45
N LEU A 72 5.12 -9.38 -4.86
CA LEU A 72 5.74 -10.52 -4.19
C LEU A 72 4.89 -11.04 -3.02
N GLY A 73 4.34 -10.13 -2.21
CA GLY A 73 3.41 -10.48 -1.14
C GLY A 73 2.17 -11.18 -1.67
N ALA A 74 1.61 -10.74 -2.81
CA ALA A 74 0.49 -11.42 -3.46
C ALA A 74 0.87 -12.81 -4.01
N ILE A 75 2.03 -12.92 -4.66
CA ILE A 75 2.55 -14.18 -5.23
C ILE A 75 2.86 -15.21 -4.15
N SER A 76 3.34 -14.78 -2.98
CA SER A 76 3.70 -15.68 -1.89
C SER A 76 2.56 -16.62 -1.49
N MET A 77 1.29 -16.20 -1.63
CA MET A 77 0.13 -17.03 -1.30
C MET A 77 -0.10 -18.19 -2.28
N HIS A 78 0.54 -18.16 -3.46
CA HIS A 78 0.46 -19.23 -4.46
C HIS A 78 1.58 -20.27 -4.33
N LEU A 79 2.54 -20.07 -3.42
CA LEU A 79 3.64 -20.99 -3.20
C LEU A 79 3.15 -22.24 -2.44
N PRO A 80 3.29 -23.46 -3.01
CA PRO A 80 2.81 -24.70 -2.40
C PRO A 80 3.78 -25.21 -1.33
N LEU A 81 4.08 -24.40 -0.31
CA LEU A 81 4.92 -24.81 0.81
C LEU A 81 4.09 -25.61 1.82
N ARG A 82 4.10 -26.93 1.69
CA ARG A 82 3.47 -27.85 2.66
C ARG A 82 4.17 -27.70 4.03
N GLY A 83 3.39 -27.47 5.09
CA GLY A 83 3.87 -27.40 6.48
C GLY A 83 4.23 -26.01 7.01
N VAL A 84 4.33 -24.98 6.15
CA VAL A 84 4.63 -23.60 6.58
C VAL A 84 3.36 -22.75 6.55
N ARG A 85 3.12 -21.96 7.61
CA ARG A 85 2.07 -20.93 7.61
C ARG A 85 2.50 -19.73 6.76
N VAL A 86 2.45 -19.90 5.44
CA VAL A 86 2.86 -18.91 4.41
C VAL A 86 2.28 -17.53 4.68
N THR A 87 1.00 -17.45 5.05
CA THR A 87 0.32 -16.17 5.34
C THR A 87 1.01 -15.38 6.45
N THR A 88 1.37 -16.02 7.56
CA THR A 88 1.95 -15.31 8.72
C THR A 88 3.46 -15.19 8.66
N ARG A 89 4.15 -16.12 7.99
CA ARG A 89 5.62 -16.19 7.96
C ARG A 89 6.24 -15.53 6.74
N ILE A 90 5.52 -15.38 5.64
CA ILE A 90 6.04 -14.84 4.39
C ILE A 90 5.22 -13.64 3.95
N HIS A 91 3.92 -13.81 3.78
CA HIS A 91 3.05 -12.72 3.30
C HIS A 91 3.03 -11.55 4.29
N ALA A 92 2.69 -11.78 5.56
CA ALA A 92 2.57 -10.69 6.54
C ALA A 92 3.87 -9.88 6.72
N PRO A 93 5.08 -10.48 6.88
CA PRO A 93 6.31 -9.71 6.97
C PRO A 93 6.61 -8.85 5.73
N ILE A 94 6.42 -9.40 4.52
CA ILE A 94 6.62 -8.65 3.27
C ILE A 94 5.63 -7.48 3.18
N GLN A 95 4.37 -7.70 3.58
CA GLN A 95 3.35 -6.65 3.58
C GLN A 95 3.62 -5.57 4.62
N ILE A 96 4.07 -5.93 5.82
CA ILE A 96 4.43 -4.96 6.87
C ILE A 96 5.62 -4.11 6.42
N LEU A 97 6.66 -4.73 5.84
CA LEU A 97 7.80 -4.00 5.28
C LEU A 97 7.37 -3.07 4.15
N GLY A 98 6.56 -3.56 3.22
CA GLY A 98 6.02 -2.77 2.12
C GLY A 98 5.19 -1.59 2.62
N LEU A 99 4.32 -1.81 3.61
CA LEU A 99 3.48 -0.79 4.21
C LEU A 99 4.31 0.29 4.92
N ALA A 100 5.32 -0.10 5.70
CA ALA A 100 6.20 0.84 6.39
C ALA A 100 6.96 1.75 5.40
N MET A 101 7.55 1.16 4.35
CA MET A 101 8.21 1.95 3.31
C MET A 101 7.23 2.82 2.53
N MET A 102 6.02 2.33 2.25
CA MET A 102 4.99 3.10 1.57
C MET A 102 4.57 4.34 2.37
N ILE A 103 4.41 4.22 3.69
CA ILE A 103 4.07 5.34 4.57
C ILE A 103 5.18 6.39 4.56
N GLY A 104 6.45 5.96 4.69
CA GLY A 104 7.60 6.87 4.62
C GLY A 104 7.70 7.58 3.26
N ALA A 105 7.50 6.84 2.17
CA ALA A 105 7.50 7.40 0.83
C ALA A 105 6.30 8.33 0.60
N LEU A 106 5.12 8.02 1.15
CA LEU A 106 3.94 8.88 1.07
C LEU A 106 4.20 10.21 1.79
N GLY A 107 4.81 10.17 2.98
CA GLY A 107 5.23 11.37 3.71
C GLY A 107 6.16 12.27 2.88
N LEU A 108 7.17 11.69 2.21
CA LEU A 108 8.02 12.44 1.28
C LEU A 108 7.24 13.03 0.10
N GLY A 109 6.25 12.31 -0.42
CA GLY A 109 5.41 12.79 -1.52
C GLY A 109 4.51 13.96 -1.12
N ILE A 110 3.95 13.92 0.10
CA ILE A 110 3.15 15.01 0.67
C ILE A 110 4.01 16.23 0.91
N ASP A 111 5.20 16.07 1.49
CA ASP A 111 6.16 17.16 1.72
C ASP A 111 6.54 17.86 0.41
N ILE A 112 6.83 17.09 -0.65
CA ILE A 112 7.10 17.66 -1.99
C ILE A 112 5.87 18.39 -2.56
N ALA A 113 4.67 17.83 -2.39
CA ALA A 113 3.45 18.42 -2.92
C ALA A 113 3.08 19.73 -2.21
N ASP A 114 3.29 19.78 -0.90
CA ASP A 114 2.94 20.91 -0.04
C ASP A 114 3.97 22.04 -0.12
N VAL A 115 5.25 21.70 0.06
CA VAL A 115 6.34 22.68 0.20
C VAL A 115 6.86 23.14 -1.17
N ASP A 116 7.03 22.21 -2.12
CA ASP A 116 7.80 22.48 -3.33
C ASP A 116 6.93 22.72 -4.58
N LEU A 117 5.71 22.17 -4.62
CA LEU A 117 4.86 22.20 -5.82
C LEU A 117 3.63 23.11 -5.71
N ASN A 118 3.32 23.65 -4.52
CA ASN A 118 2.16 24.52 -4.26
C ASN A 118 0.92 23.97 -5.01
N TYR A 119 0.40 22.81 -4.55
CA TYR A 119 -0.75 21.98 -4.99
C TYR A 119 -1.65 22.40 -6.18
N PHE A 120 -1.81 23.69 -6.50
CA PHE A 120 -2.61 24.26 -7.58
C PHE A 120 -1.85 24.70 -8.85
N ALA A 121 -0.52 24.79 -8.85
CA ALA A 121 0.23 25.43 -9.95
C ALA A 121 0.56 24.53 -11.17
N SER A 122 0.28 23.23 -11.14
CA SER A 122 0.80 22.28 -12.14
C SER A 122 -0.29 21.49 -12.88
N SER A 123 0.03 21.11 -14.12
CA SER A 123 -0.73 20.35 -15.13
C SER A 123 -1.67 19.26 -14.58
N THR A 124 -2.75 18.95 -15.31
CA THR A 124 -3.74 17.90 -14.99
C THR A 124 -3.11 16.56 -14.55
N SER A 125 -1.95 16.19 -15.10
CA SER A 125 -1.25 14.95 -14.74
C SER A 125 -0.73 14.96 -13.29
N THR A 126 -0.24 16.09 -12.79
CA THR A 126 0.26 16.25 -11.41
C THR A 126 -0.87 16.03 -10.41
N LYS A 127 -2.03 16.63 -10.68
CA LYS A 127 -3.24 16.48 -9.85
C LYS A 127 -3.71 15.03 -9.84
N ALA A 128 -3.73 14.38 -11.01
CA ALA A 128 -4.13 12.97 -11.11
C ALA A 128 -3.19 12.05 -10.32
N HIS A 129 -1.87 12.23 -10.44
CA HIS A 129 -0.88 11.44 -9.70
C HIS A 129 -1.05 11.56 -8.18
N VAL A 130 -1.20 12.79 -7.68
CA VAL A 130 -1.33 13.04 -6.24
C VAL A 130 -2.64 12.47 -5.71
N VAL A 131 -3.77 12.70 -6.39
CA VAL A 131 -5.09 12.21 -5.96
C VAL A 131 -5.16 10.68 -5.98
N ILE A 132 -4.74 10.05 -7.08
CA ILE A 132 -4.75 8.58 -7.20
C ILE A 132 -3.78 7.96 -6.18
N GLY A 133 -2.60 8.54 -6.02
CA GLY A 133 -1.60 8.12 -5.05
C GLY A 133 -2.13 8.17 -3.61
N LEU A 134 -2.69 9.30 -3.19
CA LEU A 134 -3.27 9.48 -1.85
C LEU A 134 -4.42 8.52 -1.60
N LEU A 135 -5.35 8.40 -2.55
CA LEU A 135 -6.48 7.49 -2.43
C LEU A 135 -6.01 6.04 -2.29
N THR A 136 -5.12 5.59 -3.17
CA THR A 136 -4.59 4.22 -3.17
C THR A 136 -3.84 3.92 -1.89
N CYS A 137 -2.94 4.81 -1.46
CA CYS A 137 -2.17 4.60 -0.24
C CYS A 137 -3.07 4.62 1.00
N SER A 138 -4.04 5.53 1.09
CA SER A 138 -4.98 5.58 2.23
C SER A 138 -5.80 4.30 2.34
N VAL A 139 -6.27 3.77 1.20
CA VAL A 139 -6.99 2.48 1.18
C VAL A 139 -6.10 1.34 1.65
N LEU A 140 -4.84 1.31 1.19
CA LEU A 140 -3.87 0.28 1.57
C LEU A 140 -3.41 0.40 3.03
N ILE A 141 -3.36 1.59 3.62
CA ILE A 141 -2.95 1.78 5.02
C ILE A 141 -4.06 1.35 5.98
N LEU A 142 -5.29 1.78 5.71
CA LEU A 142 -6.39 1.60 6.65
C LEU A 142 -7.11 0.27 6.45
N PHE A 143 -7.53 -0.02 5.22
CA PHE A 143 -8.46 -1.11 4.97
C PHE A 143 -7.75 -2.45 4.74
N GLN A 144 -6.61 -2.47 4.06
CA GLN A 144 -5.94 -3.74 3.75
C GLN A 144 -5.49 -4.53 4.98
N PRO A 145 -4.76 -3.93 5.95
CA PRO A 145 -4.35 -4.62 7.17
C PRO A 145 -5.56 -5.04 8.02
N ALA A 146 -6.58 -4.18 8.12
CA ALA A 146 -7.79 -4.48 8.87
C ALA A 146 -8.54 -5.70 8.28
N LEU A 147 -8.77 -5.71 6.96
CA LEU A 147 -9.42 -6.83 6.27
C LEU A 147 -8.60 -8.12 6.36
N GLY A 148 -7.26 -8.02 6.26
CA GLY A 148 -6.36 -9.16 6.39
C GLY A 148 -6.40 -9.77 7.79
N LEU A 149 -6.39 -8.93 8.82
CA LEU A 149 -6.48 -9.34 10.22
C LEU A 149 -7.84 -9.98 10.52
N LEU A 150 -8.95 -9.35 10.11
CA LEU A 150 -10.30 -9.88 10.30
C LEU A 150 -10.46 -11.26 9.66
N GLN A 151 -9.97 -11.42 8.43
CA GLN A 151 -9.97 -12.73 7.77
C GLN A 151 -9.10 -13.75 8.50
N HIS A 152 -7.92 -13.35 8.98
CA HIS A 152 -7.04 -14.25 9.73
C HIS A 152 -7.70 -14.73 11.04
N LEU A 153 -8.32 -13.84 11.79
CA LEU A 153 -9.07 -14.18 13.01
C LEU A 153 -10.26 -15.09 12.70
N HIS A 154 -11.00 -14.81 11.63
CA HIS A 154 -12.11 -15.66 11.21
C HIS A 154 -11.62 -17.06 10.83
N PHE A 155 -10.58 -17.16 10.02
CA PHE A 155 -10.00 -18.44 9.60
C PHE A 155 -9.50 -19.27 10.79
N ARG A 156 -8.91 -18.64 11.81
CA ARG A 156 -8.51 -19.33 13.05
C ARG A 156 -9.69 -19.90 13.84
N ARG A 157 -10.89 -19.29 13.75
CA ARG A 157 -12.09 -19.74 14.48
C ARG A 157 -12.89 -20.78 13.69
N THR A 158 -13.06 -20.59 12.38
CA THR A 158 -14.00 -21.39 11.58
C THR A 158 -13.32 -22.33 10.58
N GLY A 159 -12.03 -22.16 10.33
CA GLY A 159 -11.31 -22.86 9.26
C GLY A 159 -11.76 -22.50 7.84
N LYS A 160 -12.68 -21.54 7.69
CA LYS A 160 -13.32 -21.18 6.41
C LYS A 160 -12.90 -19.79 5.93
N LYS A 161 -13.06 -19.54 4.62
CA LYS A 161 -12.86 -18.22 4.02
C LYS A 161 -14.09 -17.35 4.29
N SER A 162 -13.90 -16.17 4.89
CA SER A 162 -14.98 -15.20 5.07
C SER A 162 -15.12 -14.28 3.86
N LEU A 163 -16.18 -13.46 3.84
CA LEU A 163 -16.34 -12.36 2.89
C LEU A 163 -15.14 -11.40 2.89
N PHE A 164 -14.54 -11.15 4.06
CA PHE A 164 -13.36 -10.29 4.19
C PHE A 164 -12.16 -10.81 3.38
N ALA A 165 -12.04 -12.13 3.20
CA ALA A 165 -10.98 -12.72 2.36
C ALA A 165 -11.11 -12.27 0.89
N TYR A 166 -12.35 -12.22 0.38
CA TYR A 166 -12.61 -11.85 -1.00
C TYR A 166 -12.40 -10.35 -1.21
N ILE A 167 -12.89 -9.52 -0.28
CA ILE A 167 -12.69 -8.06 -0.32
C ILE A 167 -11.20 -7.75 -0.21
N HIS A 168 -10.49 -8.29 0.78
CA HIS A 168 -9.04 -8.14 0.95
C HIS A 168 -8.29 -8.45 -0.35
N ARG A 169 -8.60 -9.60 -0.98
CA ARG A 169 -7.95 -10.03 -2.22
C ARG A 169 -8.25 -9.08 -3.40
N TRP A 170 -9.50 -8.69 -3.62
CA TRP A 170 -9.86 -7.83 -4.74
C TRP A 170 -9.36 -6.40 -4.56
N THR A 171 -9.50 -5.84 -3.37
CA THR A 171 -8.97 -4.51 -3.05
C THR A 171 -7.45 -4.46 -3.25
N GLY A 172 -6.72 -5.53 -2.89
CA GLY A 172 -5.27 -5.59 -3.10
C GLY A 172 -4.89 -5.64 -4.58
N ARG A 173 -5.65 -6.38 -5.40
CA ARG A 173 -5.45 -6.44 -6.86
C ARG A 173 -5.67 -5.08 -7.51
N VAL A 174 -6.77 -4.43 -7.19
CA VAL A 174 -7.10 -3.10 -7.71
C VAL A 174 -6.04 -2.08 -7.31
N ALA A 175 -5.60 -2.11 -6.05
CA ALA A 175 -4.59 -1.18 -5.55
C ALA A 175 -3.22 -1.36 -6.22
N ILE A 176 -2.80 -2.59 -6.55
CA ILE A 176 -1.56 -2.83 -7.31
C ILE A 176 -1.69 -2.22 -8.72
N CYS A 177 -2.81 -2.44 -9.42
CA CYS A 177 -3.05 -1.86 -10.73
C CYS A 177 -3.06 -0.32 -10.69
N LEU A 178 -3.75 0.27 -9.70
CA LEU A 178 -3.75 1.72 -9.49
C LEU A 178 -2.34 2.24 -9.19
N GLY A 179 -1.54 1.49 -8.43
CA GLY A 179 -0.14 1.81 -8.17
C GLY A 179 0.72 1.88 -9.44
N TRP A 180 0.53 0.95 -10.38
CA TRP A 180 1.26 0.97 -11.66
C TRP A 180 0.82 2.12 -12.56
N ILE A 181 -0.49 2.39 -12.64
CA ILE A 181 -1.01 3.57 -13.36
C ILE A 181 -0.43 4.85 -12.73
N ASN A 182 -0.45 4.92 -11.40
CA ASN A 182 0.08 6.06 -10.66
C ASN A 182 1.59 6.24 -10.85
N SER A 183 2.34 5.14 -10.94
CA SER A 183 3.77 5.15 -11.27
C SER A 183 4.01 5.74 -12.66
N GLY A 184 3.21 5.32 -13.65
CA GLY A 184 3.24 5.89 -15.00
C GLY A 184 2.98 7.41 -15.03
N LEU A 185 1.96 7.88 -14.30
CA LEU A 185 1.69 9.31 -14.13
C LEU A 185 2.87 10.05 -13.49
N GLY A 186 3.49 9.46 -12.47
CA GLY A 186 4.65 10.05 -11.79
C GLY A 186 5.86 10.27 -12.71
N PHE A 187 6.11 9.35 -13.66
CA PHE A 187 7.17 9.53 -14.66
C PHE A 187 6.87 10.65 -15.66
N GLN A 188 5.60 10.90 -15.98
CA GLN A 188 5.22 12.02 -16.85
C GLN A 188 5.48 13.39 -16.22
N LEU A 189 5.59 13.45 -14.88
CA LEU A 189 5.90 14.69 -14.15
C LEU A 189 7.37 15.06 -14.20
N VAL A 190 8.25 14.13 -14.58
CA VAL A 190 9.69 14.35 -14.53
C VAL A 190 10.22 14.63 -15.94
N PRO A 191 10.80 15.81 -16.21
CA PRO A 191 11.46 16.04 -17.48
C PRO A 191 12.63 15.05 -17.64
N ILE A 192 12.77 14.51 -18.85
CA ILE A 192 13.70 13.43 -19.23
C ILE A 192 15.17 13.77 -18.87
N SER A 193 15.51 15.05 -18.72
CA SER A 193 16.83 15.53 -18.31
C SER A 193 17.17 15.32 -16.83
N LEU A 194 16.17 15.12 -15.94
CA LEU A 194 16.37 15.01 -14.49
C LEU A 194 16.41 13.57 -13.97
N VAL A 195 16.14 12.58 -14.82
CA VAL A 195 16.18 11.16 -14.50
C VAL A 195 17.02 10.46 -15.56
N SER A 196 18.02 9.68 -15.13
CA SER A 196 18.78 8.85 -16.07
C SER A 196 17.83 7.96 -16.85
N THR A 197 17.87 8.03 -18.18
CA THR A 197 17.06 7.23 -19.09
C THR A 197 17.14 5.74 -18.75
N GLY A 198 18.29 5.26 -18.27
CA GLY A 198 18.48 3.88 -17.81
C GLY A 198 17.66 3.51 -16.57
N SER A 199 17.41 4.44 -15.65
CA SER A 199 16.55 4.20 -14.49
C SER A 199 15.08 4.09 -14.88
N LEU A 200 14.65 4.88 -15.87
CA LEU A 200 13.28 4.82 -16.40
C LEU A 200 13.05 3.50 -17.12
N VAL A 201 13.94 3.13 -18.05
CA VAL A 201 13.86 1.88 -18.81
C VAL A 201 13.85 0.67 -17.86
N ARG A 202 14.75 0.62 -16.88
CA ARG A 202 14.78 -0.47 -15.90
C ARG A 202 13.47 -0.57 -15.12
N ASN A 203 12.88 0.55 -14.72
CA ASN A 203 11.63 0.53 -13.95
C ASN A 203 10.46 -0.02 -14.78
N PHE A 204 10.31 0.42 -16.03
CA PHE A 204 9.27 -0.10 -16.93
C PHE A 204 9.50 -1.56 -17.31
N VAL A 205 10.74 -1.99 -17.53
CA VAL A 205 11.08 -3.39 -17.78
C VAL A 205 10.73 -4.25 -16.57
N LEU A 206 11.11 -3.83 -15.35
CA LEU A 206 10.77 -4.56 -14.13
C LEU A 206 9.25 -4.63 -13.91
N MET A 207 8.54 -3.51 -14.12
CA MET A 207 7.09 -3.47 -14.05
C MET A 207 6.45 -4.40 -15.08
N GLY A 208 6.95 -4.43 -16.31
CA GLY A 208 6.46 -5.31 -17.38
C GLY A 208 6.69 -6.79 -17.08
N VAL A 209 7.90 -7.17 -16.67
CA VAL A 209 8.25 -8.56 -16.36
C VAL A 209 7.52 -9.06 -15.12
N LEU A 210 7.60 -8.33 -14.00
CA LEU A 210 6.92 -8.74 -12.75
C LEU A 210 5.41 -8.67 -12.89
N GLY A 211 4.89 -7.68 -13.63
CA GLY A 211 3.48 -7.58 -13.95
C GLY A 211 2.98 -8.74 -14.80
N ALA A 212 3.74 -9.13 -15.83
CA ALA A 212 3.41 -10.29 -16.65
C ALA A 212 3.39 -11.58 -15.82
N VAL A 213 4.42 -11.82 -14.99
CA VAL A 213 4.46 -12.99 -14.08
C VAL A 213 3.26 -13.00 -13.15
N TRP A 214 2.91 -11.84 -12.58
CA TRP A 214 1.75 -11.72 -11.70
C TRP A 214 0.45 -12.03 -12.44
N PHE A 215 0.19 -11.41 -13.60
CA PHE A 215 -1.01 -11.69 -14.39
C PHE A 215 -1.10 -13.15 -14.83
N LEU A 216 0.02 -13.78 -15.19
CA LEU A 216 0.08 -15.20 -15.53
C LEU A 216 -0.31 -16.07 -14.33
N LEU A 217 0.23 -15.80 -13.14
CA LEU A 217 -0.10 -16.56 -11.93
C LEU A 217 -1.57 -16.40 -11.53
N VAL A 218 -2.10 -15.18 -11.67
CA VAL A 218 -3.50 -14.87 -11.38
C VAL A 218 -4.43 -15.54 -12.40
N GLY A 219 -4.08 -15.49 -13.68
CA GLY A 219 -4.81 -16.17 -14.75
C GLY A 219 -4.77 -17.69 -14.57
N TRP A 220 -3.63 -18.24 -14.17
CA TRP A 220 -3.44 -19.66 -13.87
C TRP A 220 -4.28 -20.12 -12.68
N ASP A 221 -4.38 -19.32 -11.62
CA ASP A 221 -5.25 -19.60 -10.46
C ASP A 221 -6.72 -19.64 -10.87
N SER A 222 -7.17 -18.66 -11.67
CA SER A 222 -8.51 -18.62 -12.26
C SER A 222 -8.79 -19.82 -13.18
N TYR A 223 -7.82 -20.18 -14.03
CA TYR A 223 -7.92 -21.31 -14.95
C TYR A 223 -8.02 -22.64 -14.20
N ARG A 224 -7.15 -22.88 -13.20
CA ARG A 224 -7.23 -24.08 -12.34
C ARG A 224 -8.57 -24.17 -11.63
N HIS A 225 -9.11 -23.06 -11.14
CA HIS A 225 -10.41 -23.05 -10.49
C HIS A 225 -11.56 -23.38 -11.44
N HIS A 226 -11.49 -22.94 -12.70
CA HIS A 226 -12.49 -23.29 -13.71
C HIS A 226 -12.43 -24.77 -14.08
N TRP A 227 -11.24 -25.32 -14.29
CA TRP A 227 -11.04 -26.74 -14.59
C TRP A 227 -11.47 -27.65 -13.44
N ALA A 228 -11.07 -27.35 -12.21
CA ALA A 228 -11.51 -28.12 -11.04
C ALA A 228 -13.04 -28.10 -10.85
N ARG A 229 -13.74 -27.03 -11.27
CA ARG A 229 -15.21 -26.99 -11.28
C ARG A 229 -15.79 -27.84 -12.40
N LYS A 230 -15.20 -27.82 -13.60
CA LYS A 230 -15.59 -28.70 -14.70
C LYS A 230 -15.43 -30.17 -14.35
N ASP A 231 -14.35 -30.54 -13.67
CA ASP A 231 -14.11 -31.91 -13.22
C ASP A 231 -15.13 -32.35 -12.17
N LYS A 232 -15.49 -31.46 -11.23
CA LYS A 232 -16.55 -31.73 -10.25
C LYS A 232 -17.93 -31.85 -10.91
N LEU A 233 -18.28 -30.95 -11.82
CA LEU A 233 -19.53 -31.02 -12.58
C LEU A 233 -19.54 -32.25 -13.50
N GLY A 234 -18.39 -32.66 -14.02
CA GLY A 234 -18.17 -33.91 -14.73
C GLY A 234 -18.41 -35.12 -13.84
N ALA A 235 -17.86 -35.14 -12.63
CA ALA A 235 -18.09 -36.19 -11.64
C ALA A 235 -19.56 -36.25 -11.18
N TYR A 236 -20.22 -35.10 -10.95
CA TYR A 236 -21.66 -35.05 -10.68
C TYR A 236 -22.48 -35.55 -11.87
N ARG A 237 -22.12 -35.18 -13.11
CA ARG A 237 -22.81 -35.64 -14.33
C ARG A 237 -22.64 -37.14 -14.54
N VAL A 238 -21.44 -37.69 -14.36
CA VAL A 238 -21.17 -39.13 -14.46
C VAL A 238 -21.84 -39.90 -13.31
N GLY A 239 -21.92 -39.33 -12.11
CA GLY A 239 -22.70 -39.87 -11.00
C GLY A 239 -24.22 -39.81 -11.23
N TRP A 240 -24.70 -38.80 -11.94
CA TRP A 240 -26.10 -38.64 -12.32
C TRP A 240 -26.52 -39.64 -13.41
N GLU A 241 -25.68 -39.87 -14.42
CA GLU A 241 -25.92 -40.90 -15.44
C GLU A 241 -25.87 -42.32 -14.87
N LYS A 242 -25.11 -42.55 -13.79
CA LYS A 242 -25.06 -43.86 -13.11
C LYS A 242 -26.18 -44.10 -12.10
N GLY A 243 -27.17 -43.20 -12.03
CA GLY A 243 -28.41 -43.41 -11.28
C GLY A 243 -28.31 -42.95 -9.83
N VAL A 244 -29.19 -42.03 -9.47
CA VAL A 244 -29.51 -41.69 -8.08
C VAL A 244 -30.25 -42.89 -7.48
N VAL A 245 -29.53 -43.78 -6.79
CA VAL A 245 -30.16 -44.68 -5.81
C VAL A 245 -30.60 -43.81 -4.65
N LEU A 246 -31.82 -43.25 -4.75
CA LEU A 246 -32.50 -42.65 -3.62
C LEU A 246 -32.73 -43.77 -2.60
N ARG A 247 -31.90 -43.84 -1.56
CA ARG A 247 -32.23 -44.57 -0.34
C ARG A 247 -33.37 -43.83 0.34
N ARG A 248 -34.59 -44.08 -0.15
CA ARG A 248 -35.85 -43.76 0.52
C ARG A 248 -35.91 -44.64 1.77
N GLN A 249 -35.63 -44.05 2.92
CA GLN A 249 -35.92 -44.65 4.20
C GLN A 249 -37.46 -44.82 4.27
N GLN A 250 -37.88 -46.08 4.33
CA GLN A 250 -39.25 -46.52 4.25
C GLN A 250 -39.85 -46.44 5.66
N ASP A 251 -40.41 -45.29 6.00
CA ASP A 251 -41.37 -45.15 7.10
C ASP A 251 -42.77 -45.35 6.51
N THR A 252 -43.25 -46.59 6.53
CA THR A 252 -44.67 -46.97 6.39
C THR A 252 -44.86 -48.13 7.37
N ASP A 253 -45.35 -47.85 8.58
CA ASP A 253 -46.78 -47.99 8.90
C ASP A 253 -47.20 -49.47 8.86
N ASP A 254 -46.91 -50.17 9.95
CA ASP A 254 -47.63 -51.40 10.31
C ASP A 254 -48.46 -51.09 11.56
N GLY A 255 -49.69 -50.69 11.32
CA GLY A 255 -50.76 -50.74 12.28
C GLY A 255 -51.88 -51.61 11.73
N THR A 256 -51.92 -52.88 12.14
CA THR A 256 -53.16 -53.66 12.16
C THR A 256 -53.33 -54.32 13.53
N LYS A 257 -54.59 -54.38 13.96
CA LYS A 257 -55.11 -54.50 15.32
C LYS A 257 -55.19 -55.96 15.81
N ASP A 258 -55.66 -56.08 17.06
CA ASP A 258 -56.22 -57.27 17.75
C ASP A 258 -55.14 -58.13 18.45
N ASP A 259 -55.10 -58.36 19.77
CA ASP A 259 -56.16 -58.67 20.74
C ASP A 259 -55.82 -58.28 22.19
N VAL A 260 -56.89 -58.09 22.96
CA VAL A 260 -56.95 -57.89 24.41
C VAL A 260 -56.60 -59.17 25.18
N LYS A 261 -55.71 -59.11 26.18
CA LYS A 261 -55.90 -59.82 27.48
C LYS A 261 -55.08 -59.23 28.63
N LEU A 262 -55.80 -58.90 29.70
CA LEU A 262 -55.35 -58.50 31.04
C LEU A 262 -54.74 -59.69 31.82
N GLU A 263 -53.68 -59.43 32.61
CA GLU A 263 -53.40 -59.98 33.97
C GLU A 263 -52.04 -59.40 34.45
N SER A 264 -52.03 -58.44 35.38
CA SER A 264 -51.88 -58.58 36.85
C SER A 264 -50.49 -59.06 37.34
N SER A 265 -49.71 -58.10 37.88
CA SER A 265 -48.73 -58.28 38.98
C SER A 265 -49.47 -58.89 40.21
N PRO A 266 -48.85 -59.62 41.18
CA PRO A 266 -47.53 -59.36 41.78
C PRO A 266 -46.74 -60.58 42.33
N GLY A 267 -45.52 -60.32 42.84
CA GLY A 267 -45.03 -61.04 44.02
C GLY A 267 -43.73 -61.86 43.89
N ASP A 268 -42.70 -61.34 44.58
CA ASP A 268 -41.91 -62.01 45.61
C ASP A 268 -40.73 -62.96 45.26
N ARG A 269 -39.60 -62.62 45.92
CA ARG A 269 -38.58 -63.45 46.59
C ARG A 269 -37.44 -64.19 45.86
N ALA A 270 -36.28 -64.03 46.52
CA ALA A 270 -35.25 -65.04 46.84
C ALA A 270 -34.22 -65.39 45.73
N THR A 271 -32.98 -64.87 45.79
CA THR A 271 -31.78 -65.39 46.51
C THR A 271 -31.12 -66.65 45.92
N VAL A 272 -29.77 -66.58 45.82
CA VAL A 272 -28.76 -67.64 46.09
C VAL A 272 -28.18 -68.48 44.92
N VAL A 273 -26.89 -68.19 44.63
CA VAL A 273 -25.69 -69.06 44.54
C VAL A 273 -25.38 -69.93 43.29
N GLY A 274 -24.08 -69.87 42.92
CA GLY A 274 -23.26 -70.93 42.31
C GLY A 274 -22.80 -70.57 40.89
N GLU A 275 -21.53 -70.55 40.51
CA GLU A 275 -20.20 -70.81 41.10
C GLU A 275 -19.19 -69.90 40.38
#